data_AF-A0A964MT86-F1
#
_entry.id   AF-A0A964MT86-F1
#
_cell.length_a   1.000
_cell.length_b   1.000
_cell.length_c   1.000
_cell.angle_alpha   90.00
_cell.angle_beta   90.00
_cell.angle_gamma   90.00
#
_symmetry.space_group_name_H-M   'P 1'
#
loop_
_entity.id
_entity.type
_entity.pdbx_description
1 polymer ?
#
loop_
_entity_poly.entity_id
_entity_poly.type
_entity_poly.pdbx_seq_one_letter_code
_entity_poly.pdbx_strand_id
1 'polypeptide(L)'
;MSTPTKAIKTAGRPARSLAVLALVLLALVALVFVQGATAVRLGLDLRGGTSVTLQPRIAPGESGKVTNVAIDQAVSIIRQRVNSLGVAESEVAAQGSGTNRQIVISVPGDTGRRVVELVGQTAELRFRQVLASSPGIATAGSTAAVTAGSTAAVTAGSSAAVTAGSSAAATAGSTAAVETGSTATPINGVSAAVDAKFAALDCTKVANLQGTGADRPTETIAVCDRAGTTKYILAPAEVLGRQISKASAGIDTQGGNAWYVSLTFNGEGTTAFGALTTRVTTLVEPLNQVAIVLDGLVVSSPRINEPIPSGNAQITGSFTQLEAQDLANVLKYGALPLAFDRGEVQQVSPTLGADQLNAGLIAGGLGLLLVFLYSLLYYRGLGLVTVGSLLVAGSFVGVLFLLLGKWIGFTLTLAGIAGAIVAIGVTADSFIVYFERIRDELREGRSLRTAVETGWIRARHTILVADFVSIIAAVLLYFFAVGGVRGFAFTLGLTTLIDLLVVFFFTKPLVTILAQLNFYSSGHALSGFSAKSTGTLPVTKEA
;
A
#
# COMPACT_ATOMS: atom_id res chain seq x y z
N MET A 1 -58.65 8.50 40.05
CA MET A 1 -57.77 9.41 39.30
C MET A 1 -57.54 8.82 37.92
N SER A 2 -58.30 9.29 36.94
CA SER A 2 -58.20 8.91 35.54
C SER A 2 -56.99 9.63 34.92
N THR A 3 -55.90 8.89 34.70
CA THR A 3 -54.78 9.38 33.90
C THR A 3 -55.24 9.55 32.46
N PRO A 4 -55.07 10.75 31.85
CA PRO A 4 -55.43 10.94 30.46
C PRO A 4 -54.42 10.20 29.59
N THR A 5 -54.91 9.24 28.81
CA THR A 5 -54.17 8.58 27.72
C THR A 5 -53.75 9.66 26.72
N LYS A 6 -52.50 10.09 26.82
CA LYS A 6 -51.88 11.02 25.87
C LYS A 6 -51.86 10.32 24.51
N ALA A 7 -52.67 10.81 23.57
CA ALA A 7 -52.65 10.33 22.19
C ALA A 7 -51.23 10.51 21.62
N ILE A 8 -50.54 9.41 21.36
CA ILE A 8 -49.21 9.42 20.76
C ILE A 8 -49.38 9.86 19.29
N LYS A 9 -49.30 11.18 19.06
CA LYS A 9 -49.15 11.75 17.72
C LYS A 9 -47.70 11.57 17.27
N THR A 10 -47.38 10.49 16.59
CA THR A 10 -46.43 10.52 15.46
C THR A 10 -46.63 9.34 14.51
N ALA A 11 -47.74 9.32 13.78
CA ALA A 11 -47.86 8.45 12.60
C ALA A 11 -47.10 9.10 11.45
N GLY A 12 -45.77 8.91 11.41
CA GLY A 12 -44.99 9.20 10.22
C GLY A 12 -45.61 8.47 9.03
N ARG A 13 -45.92 9.18 7.94
CA ARG A 13 -46.54 8.57 6.76
C ARG A 13 -45.54 7.56 6.17
N PRO A 14 -45.78 6.24 6.23
CA PRO A 14 -44.80 5.22 5.85
C PRO A 14 -44.41 5.28 4.37
N ALA A 15 -45.30 5.80 3.51
CA ALA A 15 -44.99 6.05 2.12
C ALA A 15 -43.91 7.14 1.92
N ARG A 16 -43.80 8.13 2.84
CA ARG A 16 -42.80 9.20 2.73
C ARG A 16 -41.39 8.67 2.95
N SER A 17 -41.17 7.77 3.92
CA SER A 17 -39.84 7.21 4.16
C SER A 17 -39.37 6.35 2.97
N LEU A 18 -40.27 5.57 2.37
CA LEU A 18 -39.97 4.81 1.15
C LEU A 18 -39.63 5.72 -0.03
N ALA A 19 -40.40 6.81 -0.22
CA ALA A 19 -40.14 7.78 -1.28
C ALA A 19 -38.80 8.51 -1.08
N VAL A 20 -38.48 8.90 0.16
CA VAL A 20 -37.19 9.52 0.50
C VAL A 20 -36.04 8.55 0.22
N LEU A 21 -36.17 7.28 0.64
CA LEU A 21 -35.16 6.27 0.40
C LEU A 21 -34.91 6.04 -1.10
N ALA A 22 -35.99 5.92 -1.89
CA ALA A 22 -35.91 5.77 -3.33
C ALA A 22 -35.25 7.00 -3.99
N LEU A 23 -35.59 8.20 -3.55
CA LEU A 23 -34.95 9.44 -4.03
C LEU A 23 -33.46 9.45 -3.71
N VAL A 24 -33.07 9.08 -2.49
CA VAL A 24 -31.65 8.99 -2.10
C VAL A 24 -30.91 7.98 -2.98
N LEU A 25 -31.47 6.78 -3.19
CA LEU A 25 -30.86 5.79 -4.07
C LEU A 25 -30.72 6.31 -5.51
N LEU A 26 -31.77 6.93 -6.06
CA LEU A 26 -31.74 7.53 -7.40
C LEU A 26 -30.70 8.66 -7.50
N ALA A 27 -30.56 9.49 -6.46
CA ALA A 27 -29.57 10.55 -6.41
C ALA A 27 -28.14 9.98 -6.41
N LEU A 28 -27.90 8.90 -5.66
CA LEU A 28 -26.61 8.22 -5.66
C LEU A 28 -26.31 7.56 -7.02
N VAL A 29 -27.30 6.93 -7.64
CA VAL A 29 -27.17 6.36 -9.00
C VAL A 29 -26.88 7.46 -10.03
N ALA A 30 -27.62 8.57 -10.00
CA ALA A 30 -27.35 9.71 -10.88
C ALA A 30 -25.92 10.24 -10.70
N LEU A 31 -25.45 10.28 -9.45
CA LEU A 31 -24.10 10.70 -9.13
C LEU A 31 -23.03 9.71 -9.65
N VAL A 32 -23.31 8.40 -9.68
CA VAL A 32 -22.44 7.40 -10.35
C VAL A 32 -22.27 7.74 -11.84
N PHE A 33 -23.36 8.05 -12.54
CA PHE A 33 -23.34 8.41 -13.96
C PHE A 33 -22.60 9.73 -14.21
N VAL A 34 -22.90 10.77 -13.44
CA VAL A 34 -22.24 12.10 -13.55
C VAL A 34 -20.74 11.97 -13.31
N GLN A 35 -20.33 11.06 -12.43
CA GLN A 35 -18.94 10.82 -12.14
C GLN A 35 -18.30 9.72 -13.01
N GLY A 36 -19.01 9.10 -13.94
CA GLY A 36 -18.44 8.04 -14.78
C GLY A 36 -17.83 6.88 -13.99
N ALA A 37 -18.39 6.55 -12.82
CA ALA A 37 -17.94 5.41 -12.01
C ALA A 37 -18.54 4.11 -12.58
N THR A 38 -17.91 3.55 -13.61
CA THR A 38 -18.48 2.46 -14.42
C THR A 38 -18.17 1.05 -13.92
N ALA A 39 -17.12 0.87 -13.12
CA ALA A 39 -16.69 -0.44 -12.64
C ALA A 39 -16.20 -0.39 -11.19
N VAL A 40 -16.47 -1.44 -10.43
CA VAL A 40 -15.91 -1.63 -9.08
C VAL A 40 -14.42 -1.90 -9.23
N ARG A 41 -13.59 -1.10 -8.57
CA ARG A 41 -12.15 -1.38 -8.51
C ARG A 41 -11.94 -2.62 -7.66
N LEU A 42 -11.16 -3.57 -8.16
CA LEU A 42 -10.86 -4.79 -7.43
C LEU A 42 -9.46 -4.68 -6.82
N GLY A 43 -9.28 -5.34 -5.69
CA GLY A 43 -8.01 -5.47 -5.01
C GLY A 43 -7.03 -6.36 -5.78
N LEU A 44 -5.77 -6.29 -5.36
CA LEU A 44 -4.68 -7.07 -5.97
C LEU A 44 -4.91 -8.58 -5.86
N ASP A 45 -5.55 -9.02 -4.79
CA ASP A 45 -5.92 -10.41 -4.55
C ASP A 45 -6.96 -10.96 -5.54
N LEU A 46 -7.69 -10.06 -6.24
CA LEU A 46 -8.69 -10.44 -7.24
C LEU A 46 -8.25 -10.13 -8.68
N ARG A 47 -7.40 -9.11 -8.89
CA ARG A 47 -6.88 -8.75 -10.21
C ARG A 47 -5.52 -9.35 -10.53
N GLY A 48 -4.80 -9.81 -9.51
CA GLY A 48 -3.40 -10.18 -9.58
C GLY A 48 -2.46 -8.97 -9.69
N GLY A 49 -1.26 -9.14 -9.17
CA GLY A 49 -0.14 -8.23 -9.32
C GLY A 49 0.85 -8.32 -8.16
N THR A 50 1.62 -7.25 -7.94
CA THR A 50 2.63 -7.16 -6.88
C THR A 50 2.30 -6.05 -5.89
N SER A 51 2.31 -6.37 -4.60
CA SER A 51 2.23 -5.40 -3.51
C SER A 51 3.54 -5.35 -2.74
N VAL A 52 3.99 -4.15 -2.38
CA VAL A 52 5.06 -3.95 -1.40
C VAL A 52 4.62 -2.97 -0.32
N THR A 53 5.09 -3.22 0.89
CA THR A 53 5.02 -2.28 2.01
C THR A 53 6.38 -1.61 2.18
N LEU A 54 6.41 -0.29 2.32
CA LEU A 54 7.59 0.50 2.59
C LEU A 54 7.45 1.15 3.96
N GLN A 55 8.30 0.74 4.90
CA GLN A 55 8.33 1.29 6.25
C GLN A 55 9.34 2.44 6.30
N PRO A 56 9.00 3.64 6.80
CA PRO A 56 9.98 4.70 6.97
C PRO A 56 11.08 4.26 7.94
N ARG A 57 12.33 4.39 7.51
CA ARG A 57 13.51 4.13 8.34
C ARG A 57 13.75 5.35 9.23
N ILE A 58 13.89 5.13 10.54
CA ILE A 58 14.19 6.18 11.51
C ILE A 58 15.68 6.06 11.88
N ALA A 59 16.52 6.95 11.36
CA ALA A 59 17.92 7.03 11.78
C ALA A 59 18.05 7.61 13.20
N PRO A 60 19.10 7.25 13.98
CA PRO A 60 19.34 7.83 15.30
C PRO A 60 19.40 9.36 15.23
N GLY A 61 18.53 10.04 15.99
CA GLY A 61 18.41 11.51 15.99
C GLY A 61 17.41 12.10 14.99
N GLU A 62 16.70 11.27 14.21
CA GLU A 62 15.74 11.73 13.18
C GLU A 62 14.26 11.41 13.49
N SER A 63 13.94 11.05 14.73
CA SER A 63 12.58 10.67 15.16
C SER A 63 11.50 11.73 14.91
N GLY A 64 11.88 13.00 14.69
CA GLY A 64 10.97 14.10 14.32
C GLY A 64 10.75 14.33 12.82
N LYS A 65 11.47 13.62 11.93
CA LYS A 65 11.38 13.81 10.47
C LYS A 65 10.23 13.02 9.83
N VAL A 66 9.79 11.93 10.46
CA VAL A 66 8.64 11.13 9.99
C VAL A 66 7.34 11.85 10.33
N THR A 67 7.00 12.84 9.50
CA THR A 67 5.75 13.59 9.59
C THR A 67 4.75 13.08 8.56
N ASN A 68 3.45 13.27 8.80
CA ASN A 68 2.42 12.96 7.80
C ASN A 68 2.69 13.67 6.48
N VAL A 69 3.18 14.92 6.53
CA VAL A 69 3.54 15.71 5.34
C VAL A 69 4.67 15.05 4.56
N ALA A 70 5.72 14.56 5.22
CA ALA A 70 6.83 13.87 4.56
C ALA A 70 6.38 12.54 3.92
N ILE A 71 5.50 11.78 4.58
CA ILE A 71 4.94 10.55 4.04
C ILE A 71 4.02 10.84 2.85
N ASP A 72 3.14 11.83 2.94
CA ASP A 72 2.24 12.19 1.85
C ASP A 72 3.01 12.74 0.64
N GLN A 73 4.11 13.48 0.88
CA GLN A 73 5.05 13.89 -0.16
C GLN A 73 5.73 12.67 -0.81
N ALA A 74 6.21 11.70 -0.02
CA ALA A 74 6.78 10.46 -0.54
C ALA A 74 5.76 9.67 -1.38
N VAL A 75 4.50 9.57 -0.93
CA VAL A 75 3.39 8.98 -1.70
C VAL A 75 3.21 9.68 -3.03
N SER A 76 3.27 11.02 -3.07
CA SER A 76 3.11 11.77 -4.32
C SER A 76 4.24 11.50 -5.32
N ILE A 77 5.49 11.42 -4.86
CA ILE A 77 6.66 11.12 -5.69
C ILE A 77 6.58 9.68 -6.21
N ILE A 78 6.30 8.72 -5.33
CA ILE A 78 6.16 7.31 -5.71
C ILE A 78 5.04 7.15 -6.74
N ARG A 79 3.88 7.81 -6.55
CA ARG A 79 2.78 7.79 -7.52
C ARG A 79 3.20 8.35 -8.88
N GLN A 80 3.94 9.46 -8.90
CA GLN A 80 4.45 10.03 -10.15
C GLN A 80 5.44 9.08 -10.85
N ARG A 81 6.33 8.42 -10.10
CA ARG A 81 7.26 7.42 -10.65
C ARG A 81 6.50 6.22 -11.22
N VAL A 82 5.56 5.64 -10.47
CA VAL A 82 4.76 4.50 -10.97
C VAL A 82 3.98 4.88 -12.23
N ASN A 83 3.37 6.07 -12.26
CA ASN A 83 2.66 6.56 -13.45
C ASN A 83 3.59 6.76 -14.66
N SER A 84 4.83 7.20 -14.44
CA SER A 84 5.83 7.38 -15.50
C SER A 84 6.30 6.08 -16.12
N LEU A 85 6.23 4.97 -15.37
CA LEU A 85 6.52 3.63 -15.84
C LEU A 85 5.37 3.04 -16.69
N GLY A 86 4.31 3.81 -16.94
CA GLY A 86 3.18 3.41 -17.78
C GLY A 86 2.23 2.42 -17.11
N VAL A 87 2.35 2.24 -15.79
CA VAL A 87 1.50 1.32 -15.04
C VAL A 87 0.15 1.97 -14.78
N ALA A 88 -0.84 1.54 -15.55
CA ALA A 88 -2.23 1.91 -15.32
C ALA A 88 -2.75 1.32 -14.00
N GLU A 89 -3.61 2.08 -13.31
CA GLU A 89 -4.34 1.62 -12.11
C GLU A 89 -3.48 1.21 -10.91
N SER A 90 -2.24 1.69 -10.83
CA SER A 90 -1.43 1.53 -9.61
C SER A 90 -2.03 2.27 -8.42
N GLU A 91 -1.98 1.63 -7.25
CA GLU A 91 -2.42 2.23 -5.99
C GLU A 91 -1.20 2.50 -5.10
N VAL A 92 -1.03 3.77 -4.71
CA VAL A 92 -0.01 4.17 -3.75
C VAL A 92 -0.73 4.90 -2.63
N ALA A 93 -0.76 4.28 -1.45
CA ALA A 93 -1.47 4.77 -0.29
C ALA A 93 -0.61 4.64 0.97
N ALA A 94 -0.65 5.67 1.81
CA ALA A 94 -0.09 5.57 3.15
C ALA A 94 -1.10 4.88 4.09
N GLN A 95 -0.64 3.89 4.84
CA GLN A 95 -1.42 3.08 5.76
C GLN A 95 -0.86 3.19 7.18
N GLY A 96 -1.71 3.13 8.19
CA GLY A 96 -1.34 3.35 9.60
C GLY A 96 -1.39 4.82 10.03
N SER A 97 -1.01 5.08 11.27
CA SER A 97 -1.04 6.39 11.92
C SER A 97 0.23 6.63 12.74
N GLY A 98 0.61 7.90 12.90
CA GLY A 98 1.81 8.29 13.64
C GLY A 98 3.11 7.83 12.98
N THR A 99 4.08 7.45 13.80
CA THR A 99 5.42 6.99 13.36
C THR A 99 5.42 5.64 12.66
N ASN A 100 4.35 4.84 12.80
CA ASN A 100 4.21 3.53 12.16
C ASN A 100 3.49 3.60 10.81
N ARG A 101 3.32 4.80 10.25
CA ARG A 101 2.66 4.98 8.95
C ARG A 101 3.58 4.45 7.84
N GLN A 102 3.14 3.40 7.18
CA GLN A 102 3.83 2.73 6.07
C GLN A 102 3.23 3.14 4.73
N ILE A 103 3.98 3.03 3.63
CA ILE A 103 3.48 3.24 2.27
C ILE A 103 3.23 1.88 1.65
N VAL A 104 2.01 1.63 1.19
CA VAL A 104 1.68 0.42 0.45
C VAL A 104 1.52 0.76 -1.02
N ILE A 105 2.24 0.02 -1.85
CA ILE A 105 2.28 0.19 -3.30
C ILE A 105 1.76 -1.10 -3.90
N SER A 106 0.64 -1.00 -4.61
CA SER A 106 0.03 -2.11 -5.33
C SER A 106 0.11 -1.83 -6.82
N VAL A 107 0.83 -2.70 -7.54
CA VAL A 107 0.97 -2.63 -8.99
C VAL A 107 0.25 -3.84 -9.59
N PRO A 108 -0.83 -3.63 -10.37
CA PRO A 108 -1.50 -4.73 -11.04
C PRO A 108 -0.61 -5.36 -12.11
N GLY A 109 -0.79 -6.66 -12.36
CA GLY A 109 -0.10 -7.39 -13.42
C GLY A 109 1.27 -7.97 -13.06
N ASP A 110 1.90 -8.58 -14.05
CA ASP A 110 3.12 -9.39 -13.95
C ASP A 110 4.43 -8.59 -13.91
N THR A 111 4.43 -7.36 -14.44
CA THR A 111 5.58 -6.44 -14.39
C THR A 111 5.81 -5.79 -13.01
N GLY A 112 4.95 -6.08 -12.04
CA GLY A 112 4.90 -5.39 -10.75
C GLY A 112 6.18 -5.46 -9.92
N ARG A 113 6.95 -6.55 -9.98
CA ARG A 113 8.21 -6.68 -9.21
C ARG A 113 9.25 -5.63 -9.59
N ARG A 114 9.52 -5.47 -10.89
CA ARG A 114 10.48 -4.47 -11.37
C ARG A 114 10.01 -3.06 -11.04
N VAL A 115 8.73 -2.78 -11.26
CA VAL A 115 8.14 -1.46 -10.97
C VAL A 115 8.32 -1.14 -9.48
N VAL A 116 7.95 -2.07 -8.61
CA VAL A 116 8.11 -1.97 -7.15
C VAL A 116 9.57 -1.73 -6.74
N GLU A 117 10.51 -2.44 -7.37
CA GLU A 117 11.94 -2.29 -7.09
C GLU A 117 12.46 -0.89 -7.43
N LEU A 118 11.99 -0.30 -8.53
CA LEU A 118 12.38 1.03 -8.98
C LEU A 118 11.73 2.15 -8.13
N VAL A 119 10.46 1.99 -7.79
CA VAL A 119 9.71 3.05 -7.08
C VAL A 119 10.02 3.06 -5.58
N GLY A 120 10.46 1.93 -5.03
CA GLY A 120 10.94 1.82 -3.65
C GLY A 120 12.40 2.24 -3.42
N GLN A 121 13.10 2.77 -4.45
CA GLN A 121 14.43 3.38 -4.27
C GLN A 121 14.31 4.82 -3.75
N THR A 122 15.18 5.20 -2.82
CA THR A 122 15.21 6.58 -2.29
C THR A 122 15.64 7.56 -3.37
N ALA A 123 16.59 7.13 -4.22
CA ALA A 123 17.13 7.87 -5.35
C ALA A 123 17.87 9.15 -4.98
N GLU A 124 18.62 9.11 -3.89
CA GLU A 124 19.41 10.24 -3.47
C GLU A 124 20.66 10.36 -4.33
N LEU A 125 20.60 11.27 -5.31
CA LEU A 125 21.72 11.58 -6.19
C LEU A 125 22.63 12.65 -5.57
N ARG A 126 23.94 12.41 -5.59
CA ARG A 126 24.96 13.34 -5.12
C ARG A 126 26.13 13.38 -6.08
N PHE A 127 26.68 14.57 -6.30
CA PHE A 127 27.95 14.75 -7.00
C PHE A 127 29.03 15.06 -5.96
N ARG A 128 30.07 14.23 -5.95
CA ARG A 128 31.17 14.32 -4.99
C ARG A 128 32.49 14.26 -5.73
N GLN A 129 33.45 15.08 -5.34
CA GLN A 129 34.81 14.95 -5.84
C GLN A 129 35.42 13.62 -5.35
N VAL A 130 36.13 12.91 -6.24
CA VAL A 130 36.90 11.73 -5.86
C VAL A 130 38.20 12.18 -5.19
N LEU A 131 38.44 11.69 -3.97
CA LEU A 131 39.68 11.96 -3.22
C LEU A 131 40.69 10.83 -3.39
N ALA A 132 40.22 9.59 -3.49
CA ALA A 132 41.03 8.42 -3.79
C ALA A 132 40.19 7.32 -4.42
N SER A 133 40.84 6.43 -5.18
CA SER A 133 40.26 5.21 -5.74
C SER A 133 41.23 4.05 -5.61
N SER A 134 40.70 2.83 -5.45
CA SER A 134 41.47 1.58 -5.35
C SER A 134 40.61 0.43 -5.87
N PRO A 135 41.21 -0.70 -6.30
CA PRO A 135 40.46 -1.93 -6.54
C PRO A 135 39.53 -2.27 -5.38
N GLY A 136 38.34 -2.77 -5.70
CA GLY A 136 37.22 -2.99 -4.78
C GLY A 136 37.45 -4.10 -3.74
N ILE A 137 38.61 -4.75 -3.72
CA ILE A 137 38.97 -5.72 -2.69
C ILE A 137 39.45 -5.01 -1.41
N ALA A 138 39.22 -5.64 -0.26
CA ALA A 138 39.82 -5.17 0.98
C ALA A 138 41.35 -5.17 0.85
N THR A 139 41.97 -4.05 1.18
CA THR A 139 43.42 -3.93 1.13
C THR A 139 43.93 -4.38 2.49
N ALA A 140 44.19 -5.68 2.64
CA ALA A 140 45.02 -6.15 3.76
C ALA A 140 46.40 -5.50 3.55
N GLY A 141 46.91 -4.81 4.57
CA GLY A 141 48.16 -4.04 4.50
C GLY A 141 49.25 -4.83 3.77
N SER A 142 49.58 -4.39 2.56
CA SER A 142 50.66 -4.96 1.76
C SER A 142 51.81 -3.99 1.79
N THR A 143 52.91 -4.44 2.38
CA THR A 143 54.23 -3.82 2.38
C THR A 143 54.55 -3.30 0.97
N ALA A 144 54.81 -2.00 0.85
CA ALA A 144 55.31 -1.41 -0.37
C ALA A 144 56.63 -2.09 -0.77
N ALA A 145 56.62 -2.85 -1.86
CA ALA A 145 57.81 -3.17 -2.63
C ALA A 145 57.80 -2.29 -3.88
N VAL A 146 58.53 -1.18 -3.80
CA VAL A 146 59.01 -0.48 -4.99
C VAL A 146 60.04 -1.40 -5.64
N THR A 147 59.78 -1.88 -6.85
CA THR A 147 60.82 -2.56 -7.64
C THR A 147 60.90 -1.90 -9.01
N ALA A 148 61.91 -1.03 -9.14
CA ALA A 148 62.49 -0.63 -10.42
C ALA A 148 63.05 -1.88 -11.13
N GLY A 149 62.96 -1.91 -12.46
CA GLY A 149 63.03 -3.11 -13.27
C GLY A 149 64.33 -3.93 -13.25
N SER A 150 64.23 -5.17 -13.70
CA SER A 150 65.18 -5.83 -14.60
C SER A 150 64.63 -7.18 -15.08
N THR A 151 64.84 -7.42 -16.37
CA THR A 151 64.80 -8.67 -17.16
C THR A 151 65.07 -9.99 -16.42
N ALA A 152 64.26 -11.03 -16.69
CA ALA A 152 64.69 -12.31 -17.29
C ALA A 152 63.52 -13.31 -17.36
N ALA A 153 63.56 -14.16 -18.38
CA ALA A 153 62.58 -15.14 -18.78
C ALA A 153 62.42 -16.34 -17.83
N VAL A 154 61.33 -17.10 -18.05
CA VAL A 154 61.27 -18.56 -18.33
C VAL A 154 60.01 -19.19 -17.71
N THR A 155 59.08 -19.53 -18.61
CA THR A 155 58.33 -20.80 -18.77
C THR A 155 57.72 -21.53 -17.56
N ALA A 156 56.38 -21.59 -17.59
CA ALA A 156 55.46 -22.72 -17.39
C ALA A 156 55.59 -23.68 -16.20
N GLY A 157 54.42 -24.03 -15.64
CA GLY A 157 54.22 -25.38 -15.10
C GLY A 157 53.26 -25.48 -13.91
N SER A 158 52.00 -25.70 -14.23
CA SER A 158 50.92 -26.22 -13.37
C SER A 158 51.35 -27.39 -12.44
N SER A 159 50.78 -27.48 -11.24
CA SER A 159 49.79 -28.53 -10.85
C SER A 159 49.74 -28.83 -9.34
N ALA A 160 48.51 -29.06 -8.87
CA ALA A 160 48.05 -29.99 -7.80
C ALA A 160 48.58 -29.78 -6.36
N ALA A 161 47.75 -29.34 -5.41
CA ALA A 161 46.72 -30.12 -4.68
C ALA A 161 47.30 -31.19 -3.73
N VAL A 162 47.19 -30.96 -2.41
CA VAL A 162 46.90 -32.04 -1.44
C VAL A 162 46.23 -31.52 -0.16
N THR A 163 45.42 -32.43 0.36
CA THR A 163 44.37 -32.37 1.37
C THR A 163 44.89 -32.48 2.81
N ALA A 164 44.00 -32.12 3.74
CA ALA A 164 43.76 -32.72 5.06
C ALA A 164 44.47 -32.14 6.29
N GLY A 165 43.64 -31.64 7.21
CA GLY A 165 43.49 -32.35 8.48
C GLY A 165 43.83 -31.59 9.76
N SER A 166 42.76 -31.37 10.55
CA SER A 166 42.70 -31.53 12.01
C SER A 166 42.74 -30.30 12.92
N SER A 167 41.59 -30.09 13.57
CA SER A 167 41.34 -29.85 15.00
C SER A 167 42.36 -29.07 15.85
N ALA A 168 41.89 -28.02 16.52
CA ALA A 168 41.75 -27.99 17.98
C ALA A 168 41.14 -26.66 18.46
N ALA A 169 40.37 -26.77 19.53
CA ALA A 169 39.67 -25.70 20.22
C ALA A 169 40.52 -25.00 21.29
N ALA A 170 39.97 -23.85 21.73
CA ALA A 170 40.15 -23.17 23.02
C ALA A 170 41.36 -22.24 23.17
N THR A 171 41.12 -20.96 23.46
CA THR A 171 40.92 -20.44 24.84
C THR A 171 40.96 -18.91 24.82
N ALA A 172 40.07 -18.28 25.59
CA ALA A 172 40.08 -16.84 25.89
C ALA A 172 41.24 -16.48 26.83
N GLY A 173 41.97 -15.41 26.53
CA GLY A 173 43.03 -14.87 27.38
C GLY A 173 43.21 -13.39 27.12
N SER A 174 42.86 -12.60 28.12
CA SER A 174 42.94 -11.13 28.16
C SER A 174 44.37 -10.61 28.21
N THR A 175 44.48 -9.30 28.01
CA THR A 175 45.57 -8.36 28.34
C THR A 175 46.75 -8.22 27.40
N ALA A 176 46.98 -6.95 27.06
CA ALA A 176 48.24 -6.25 26.85
C ALA A 176 48.21 -5.44 25.55
N ALA A 177 48.21 -4.12 25.74
CA ALA A 177 48.47 -3.15 24.71
C ALA A 177 49.72 -3.55 23.91
N VAL A 178 49.53 -3.75 22.62
CA VAL A 178 50.61 -3.68 21.65
C VAL A 178 50.22 -2.56 20.72
N GLU A 179 50.98 -1.47 20.80
CA GLU A 179 51.04 -0.44 19.78
C GLU A 179 51.40 -1.12 18.45
N THR A 180 50.39 -1.50 17.68
CA THR A 180 50.56 -1.76 16.25
C THR A 180 50.38 -0.44 15.52
N GLY A 181 51.45 0.35 15.55
CA GLY A 181 51.68 1.40 14.57
C GLY A 181 51.71 0.79 13.17
N SER A 182 50.58 0.84 12.48
CA SER A 182 50.49 0.86 11.03
C SER A 182 49.23 1.61 10.66
N THR A 183 49.19 2.88 11.05
CA THR A 183 48.29 3.83 10.42
C THR A 183 48.76 3.98 8.98
N ALA A 184 48.00 3.43 8.03
CA ALA A 184 48.04 3.90 6.67
C ALA A 184 48.02 5.43 6.72
N THR A 185 49.06 6.08 6.18
CA THR A 185 49.13 7.54 6.19
C THR A 185 47.83 8.08 5.61
N PRO A 186 47.04 8.85 6.38
CA PRO A 186 45.76 9.31 5.90
C PRO A 186 45.97 10.15 4.64
N ILE A 187 45.07 9.99 3.68
CA ILE A 187 45.12 10.81 2.46
C ILE A 187 44.94 12.27 2.91
N ASN A 188 45.79 13.18 2.43
CA ASN A 188 45.77 14.59 2.87
C ASN A 188 44.34 15.17 2.81
N GLY A 189 43.79 15.55 3.97
CA GLY A 189 42.42 16.09 4.10
C GLY A 189 41.32 15.07 4.42
N VAL A 190 41.66 13.78 4.61
CA VAL A 190 40.72 12.70 5.00
C VAL A 190 40.96 12.29 6.46
N SER A 191 39.87 12.01 7.19
CA SER A 191 39.98 11.53 8.58
C SER A 191 40.45 10.07 8.65
N ALA A 192 41.25 9.73 9.66
CA ALA A 192 41.74 8.36 9.87
C ALA A 192 40.61 7.30 9.94
N ALA A 193 39.42 7.69 10.40
CA ALA A 193 38.25 6.80 10.44
C ALA A 193 37.72 6.45 9.03
N VAL A 194 37.77 7.40 8.09
CA VAL A 194 37.35 7.16 6.70
C VAL A 194 38.39 6.34 5.96
N ASP A 195 39.68 6.60 6.19
CA ASP A 195 40.75 5.81 5.58
C ASP A 195 40.75 4.35 6.08
N ALA A 196 40.50 4.13 7.37
CA ALA A 196 40.33 2.78 7.92
C ALA A 196 39.12 2.06 7.30
N LYS A 197 37.99 2.75 7.14
CA LYS A 197 36.81 2.21 6.44
C LYS A 197 37.14 1.87 4.99
N PHE A 198 37.85 2.74 4.28
CA PHE A 198 38.26 2.52 2.89
C PHE A 198 39.20 1.31 2.73
N ALA A 199 40.16 1.14 3.64
CA ALA A 199 41.05 -0.02 3.63
C ALA A 199 40.26 -1.33 3.83
N ALA A 200 39.34 -1.35 4.79
CA ALA A 200 38.51 -2.50 5.14
C ALA A 200 37.35 -2.78 4.17
N LEU A 201 36.96 -1.80 3.35
CA LEU A 201 35.82 -1.92 2.44
C LEU A 201 36.12 -2.96 1.35
N ASP A 202 35.17 -3.88 1.20
CA ASP A 202 35.22 -5.00 0.25
C ASP A 202 33.96 -5.00 -0.60
N CYS A 203 34.09 -4.52 -1.83
CA CYS A 203 33.04 -4.37 -2.81
C CYS A 203 32.61 -5.70 -3.46
N THR A 204 33.30 -6.81 -3.17
CA THR A 204 32.83 -8.15 -3.57
C THR A 204 31.68 -8.65 -2.69
N LYS A 205 31.51 -8.05 -1.49
CA LYS A 205 30.43 -8.41 -0.57
C LYS A 205 29.15 -7.71 -0.96
N VAL A 206 28.10 -8.50 -1.24
CA VAL A 206 26.76 -8.01 -1.59
C VAL A 206 26.23 -6.99 -0.59
N ALA A 207 26.51 -7.13 0.71
CA ALA A 207 26.10 -6.18 1.74
C ALA A 207 26.60 -4.74 1.49
N ASN A 208 27.79 -4.58 0.87
CA ASN A 208 28.37 -3.28 0.56
C ASN A 208 27.86 -2.71 -0.78
N LEU A 209 27.13 -3.51 -1.56
CA LEU A 209 26.53 -3.13 -2.86
C LEU A 209 25.02 -2.87 -2.77
N GLN A 210 24.43 -2.90 -1.57
CA GLN A 210 22.98 -2.73 -1.40
C GLN A 210 22.53 -1.27 -1.52
N GLY A 211 23.42 -0.30 -1.26
CA GLY A 211 23.08 1.12 -1.21
C GLY A 211 22.17 1.41 -0.02
N THR A 212 22.60 2.26 0.91
CA THR A 212 21.84 2.49 2.15
C THR A 212 21.05 3.79 2.14
N GLY A 213 21.34 4.71 1.21
CA GLY A 213 20.80 6.07 1.19
C GLY A 213 21.01 6.83 2.51
N ALA A 214 21.90 6.34 3.38
CA ALA A 214 22.10 6.84 4.73
C ALA A 214 23.35 7.73 4.86
N ASP A 215 24.10 7.92 3.77
CA ASP A 215 25.22 8.82 3.75
C ASP A 215 24.75 10.28 3.89
N ARG A 216 25.46 11.08 4.68
CA ARG A 216 25.13 12.52 4.82
C ARG A 216 25.84 13.32 3.74
N PRO A 217 25.23 14.39 3.19
CA PRO A 217 25.85 15.18 2.14
C PRO A 217 27.10 15.93 2.65
N THR A 218 27.19 16.23 3.94
CA THR A 218 28.30 16.98 4.53
C THR A 218 29.51 16.11 4.91
N GLU A 219 29.39 14.79 4.81
CA GLU A 219 30.43 13.85 5.26
C GLU A 219 31.29 13.37 4.09
N THR A 220 32.58 13.19 4.36
CA THR A 220 33.48 12.41 3.52
C THR A 220 33.21 10.93 3.73
N ILE A 221 33.02 10.16 2.66
CA ILE A 221 32.58 8.76 2.73
C ILE A 221 33.48 7.83 1.93
N ALA A 222 33.58 6.58 2.36
CA ALA A 222 34.20 5.48 1.61
C ALA A 222 33.10 4.56 1.07
N VAL A 223 33.03 4.38 -0.25
CA VAL A 223 31.93 3.68 -0.92
C VAL A 223 32.41 2.85 -2.12
N CYS A 224 31.61 1.85 -2.49
CA CYS A 224 31.84 1.02 -3.67
C CYS A 224 31.15 1.60 -4.91
N ASP A 225 31.66 1.28 -6.09
CA ASP A 225 30.87 1.33 -7.30
C ASP A 225 29.82 0.23 -7.35
N ARG A 226 28.78 0.45 -8.16
CA ARG A 226 27.71 -0.52 -8.36
C ARG A 226 28.21 -1.84 -8.97
N ALA A 227 29.29 -1.81 -9.75
CA ALA A 227 29.88 -3.01 -10.35
C ALA A 227 30.75 -3.81 -9.38
N GLY A 228 31.05 -3.27 -8.20
CA GLY A 228 31.89 -3.90 -7.19
C GLY A 228 33.37 -3.98 -7.55
N THR A 229 33.80 -3.23 -8.56
CA THR A 229 35.17 -3.28 -9.11
C THR A 229 36.12 -2.31 -8.41
N THR A 230 35.59 -1.19 -7.92
CA THR A 230 36.38 -0.05 -7.43
C THR A 230 35.75 0.53 -6.18
N LYS A 231 36.58 0.80 -5.18
CA LYS A 231 36.21 1.58 -3.99
C LYS A 231 36.76 2.99 -4.09
N TYR A 232 36.03 3.95 -3.53
CA TYR A 232 36.35 5.36 -3.59
C TYR A 232 36.31 6.00 -2.20
N ILE A 233 37.15 7.01 -1.99
CA ILE A 233 36.93 8.02 -0.96
C ILE A 233 36.38 9.25 -1.66
N LEU A 234 35.25 9.74 -1.19
CA LEU A 234 34.51 10.85 -1.79
C LEU A 234 34.39 12.02 -0.82
N ALA A 235 34.63 13.22 -1.33
CA ALA A 235 34.43 14.46 -0.60
C ALA A 235 32.95 14.69 -0.22
N PRO A 236 32.65 15.68 0.65
CA PRO A 236 31.28 16.15 0.84
C PRO A 236 30.59 16.47 -0.50
N ALA A 237 29.29 16.25 -0.56
CA ALA A 237 28.49 16.50 -1.75
C ALA A 237 28.28 18.00 -1.94
N GLU A 238 28.68 18.50 -3.11
CA GLU A 238 28.53 19.91 -3.48
C GLU A 238 27.32 20.16 -4.36
N VAL A 239 26.87 19.14 -5.10
CA VAL A 239 25.64 19.19 -5.91
C VAL A 239 24.75 18.03 -5.51
N LEU A 240 23.47 18.33 -5.27
CA LEU A 240 22.47 17.39 -4.77
C LEU A 240 21.39 17.16 -5.84
N GLY A 241 20.77 15.99 -5.83
CA GLY A 241 19.72 15.62 -6.79
C GLY A 241 18.52 16.58 -6.81
N ARG A 242 18.22 17.24 -5.69
CA ARG A 242 17.18 18.29 -5.61
C ARG A 242 17.46 19.53 -6.48
N GLN A 243 18.69 19.71 -6.95
CA GLN A 243 19.09 20.79 -7.83
C GLN A 243 18.94 20.41 -9.32
N ILE A 244 18.38 19.24 -9.64
CA ILE A 244 18.09 18.81 -11.01
C ILE A 244 16.68 19.26 -11.40
N SER A 245 16.57 19.94 -12.54
CA SER A 245 15.30 20.40 -13.10
C SER A 245 14.74 19.44 -14.15
N LYS A 246 15.61 18.72 -14.88
CA LYS A 246 15.22 17.76 -15.91
C LYS A 246 16.21 16.61 -15.99
N ALA A 247 15.70 15.40 -16.16
CA ALA A 247 16.48 14.22 -16.51
C ALA A 247 15.81 13.48 -17.68
N SER A 248 16.59 12.99 -18.63
CA SER A 248 16.10 12.21 -19.78
C SER A 248 17.15 11.24 -20.30
N ALA A 249 16.72 10.02 -20.62
CA ALA A 249 17.54 9.07 -21.37
C ALA A 249 17.68 9.50 -22.82
N GLY A 250 18.90 9.39 -23.36
CA GLY A 250 19.22 9.63 -24.76
C GLY A 250 20.13 8.53 -25.30
N ILE A 251 20.21 8.43 -26.62
CA ILE A 251 21.15 7.57 -27.32
C ILE A 251 22.16 8.44 -28.05
N ASP A 252 23.44 8.13 -27.91
CA ASP A 252 24.50 8.80 -28.64
C ASP A 252 24.63 8.17 -30.02
N THR A 253 23.98 8.77 -31.01
CA THR A 253 24.00 8.31 -32.41
C THR A 253 25.32 8.58 -33.12
N GLN A 254 26.22 9.36 -32.53
CA GLN A 254 27.52 9.73 -33.11
C GLN A 254 28.67 8.92 -32.48
N GLY A 255 28.57 8.57 -31.20
CA GLY A 255 29.59 7.84 -30.44
C GLY A 255 29.39 6.32 -30.31
N GLY A 256 28.55 5.70 -31.16
CA GLY A 256 28.41 4.23 -31.20
C GLY A 256 27.13 3.67 -30.57
N ASN A 257 26.03 4.43 -30.56
CA ASN A 257 24.71 4.02 -30.08
C ASN A 257 24.66 3.65 -28.58
N ALA A 258 25.53 4.25 -27.77
CA ALA A 258 25.51 4.08 -26.31
C ALA A 258 24.38 4.90 -25.67
N TRP A 259 23.71 4.34 -24.66
CA TRP A 259 22.71 5.07 -23.88
C TRP A 259 23.36 5.91 -22.79
N TYR A 260 22.84 7.12 -22.59
CA TYR A 260 23.26 8.03 -21.54
C TYR A 260 22.04 8.69 -20.87
N VAL A 261 22.24 9.24 -19.68
CA VAL A 261 21.23 10.05 -18.99
C VAL A 261 21.67 11.51 -19.00
N SER A 262 20.92 12.34 -19.72
CA SER A 262 21.09 13.79 -19.72
C SER A 262 20.44 14.41 -18.50
N LEU A 263 21.15 15.33 -17.85
CA LEU A 263 20.71 16.09 -16.69
C LEU A 263 20.80 17.59 -16.99
N THR A 264 19.78 18.32 -16.58
CA THR A 264 19.78 19.79 -16.54
C THR A 264 19.60 20.23 -15.10
N PHE A 265 20.51 21.06 -14.61
CA PHE A 265 20.42 21.64 -13.28
C PHE A 265 19.49 22.87 -13.25
N ASN A 266 19.00 23.23 -12.07
CA ASN A 266 18.36 24.52 -11.81
C ASN A 266 19.43 25.60 -11.59
N GLY A 267 19.04 26.86 -11.40
CA GLY A 267 20.00 27.97 -11.26
C GLY A 267 21.06 27.77 -10.17
N GLU A 268 20.65 27.27 -9.00
CA GLU A 268 21.57 26.95 -7.88
C GLU A 268 22.53 25.82 -8.25
N GLY A 269 22.00 24.73 -8.83
CA GLY A 269 22.79 23.57 -9.26
C GLY A 269 23.77 23.91 -10.38
N THR A 270 23.39 24.76 -11.33
CA THR A 270 24.27 25.22 -12.42
C THR A 270 25.49 25.96 -11.87
N THR A 271 25.29 26.86 -10.91
CA THR A 271 26.40 27.59 -10.27
C THR A 271 27.28 26.64 -9.45
N ALA A 272 26.69 25.77 -8.63
CA ALA A 272 27.44 24.82 -7.80
C ALA A 272 28.23 23.81 -8.66
N PHE A 273 27.62 23.25 -9.69
CA PHE A 273 28.27 22.31 -10.60
C PHE A 273 29.35 22.97 -11.46
N GLY A 274 29.12 24.20 -11.92
CA GLY A 274 30.13 25.01 -12.59
C GLY A 274 31.35 25.25 -11.69
N ALA A 275 31.14 25.67 -10.45
CA ALA A 275 32.23 25.90 -9.49
C ALA A 275 33.02 24.61 -9.19
N LEU A 276 32.31 23.50 -8.98
CA LEU A 276 32.92 22.18 -8.76
C LEU A 276 33.79 21.78 -9.96
N THR A 277 33.22 21.78 -11.18
CA THR A 277 33.93 21.36 -12.40
C THR A 277 35.13 22.26 -12.71
N THR A 278 35.01 23.58 -12.58
CA THR A 278 36.14 24.52 -12.73
C THR A 278 37.29 24.20 -11.79
N ARG A 279 36.99 23.88 -10.52
CA ARG A 279 38.00 23.62 -9.51
C ARG A 279 38.72 22.28 -9.73
N VAL A 280 37.99 21.24 -10.12
CA VAL A 280 38.56 19.89 -10.26
C VAL A 280 39.26 19.67 -11.60
N THR A 281 38.92 20.42 -12.66
CA THR A 281 39.45 20.17 -14.02
C THR A 281 40.97 20.27 -14.11
N THR A 282 41.60 21.11 -13.27
CA THR A 282 43.05 21.34 -13.28
C THR A 282 43.83 20.41 -12.36
N LEU A 283 43.13 19.55 -11.60
CA LEU A 283 43.77 18.66 -10.63
C LEU A 283 44.34 17.40 -11.29
N VAL A 284 45.27 16.75 -10.59
CA VAL A 284 45.81 15.44 -11.00
C VAL A 284 44.81 14.33 -10.69
N GLU A 285 44.88 13.23 -11.44
CA GLU A 285 44.03 12.07 -11.17
C GLU A 285 44.39 11.43 -9.81
N PRO A 286 43.41 10.97 -8.99
CA PRO A 286 41.96 10.92 -9.22
C PRO A 286 41.17 12.18 -8.83
N LEU A 287 41.83 13.23 -8.34
CA LEU A 287 41.19 14.45 -7.82
C LEU A 287 40.41 15.25 -8.87
N ASN A 288 40.65 15.01 -10.15
CA ASN A 288 39.93 15.60 -11.29
C ASN A 288 38.67 14.84 -11.72
N GLN A 289 38.26 13.83 -10.95
CA GLN A 289 37.04 13.07 -11.19
C GLN A 289 35.91 13.55 -10.28
N VAL A 290 34.69 13.55 -10.82
CA VAL A 290 33.46 13.80 -10.06
C VAL A 290 32.65 12.52 -10.06
N ALA A 291 32.53 11.88 -8.90
CA ALA A 291 31.69 10.72 -8.70
C ALA A 291 30.22 11.12 -8.65
N ILE A 292 29.42 10.38 -9.40
CA ILE A 292 27.97 10.44 -9.41
C ILE A 292 27.48 9.29 -8.53
N VAL A 293 26.98 9.63 -7.35
CA VAL A 293 26.58 8.68 -6.30
C VAL A 293 25.07 8.62 -6.22
N LEU A 294 24.49 7.41 -6.29
CA LEU A 294 23.07 7.17 -6.09
C LEU A 294 22.87 6.22 -4.91
N ASP A 295 22.14 6.66 -3.90
CA ASP A 295 21.83 5.88 -2.68
C ASP A 295 23.08 5.32 -1.95
N GLY A 296 24.20 6.04 -2.05
CA GLY A 296 25.48 5.67 -1.42
C GLY A 296 26.38 4.76 -2.26
N LEU A 297 26.04 4.48 -3.52
CA LEU A 297 26.88 3.74 -4.47
C LEU A 297 27.33 4.62 -5.64
N VAL A 298 28.58 4.46 -6.08
CA VAL A 298 29.08 5.15 -7.27
C VAL A 298 28.48 4.50 -8.53
N VAL A 299 27.74 5.29 -9.30
CA VAL A 299 27.18 4.88 -10.59
C VAL A 299 28.21 5.10 -11.69
N SER A 300 28.87 6.26 -11.68
CA SER A 300 29.98 6.59 -12.59
C SER A 300 30.90 7.64 -11.96
N SER A 301 32.17 7.66 -12.39
CA SER A 301 33.18 8.61 -11.92
C SER A 301 33.96 9.21 -13.10
N PRO A 302 33.30 9.98 -13.98
CA PRO A 302 33.96 10.57 -15.14
C PRO A 302 35.03 11.59 -14.72
N ARG A 303 36.10 11.66 -15.53
CA ARG A 303 37.09 12.74 -15.46
C ARG A 303 36.48 14.01 -16.03
N ILE A 304 36.73 15.15 -15.39
CA ILE A 304 36.37 16.46 -15.94
C ILE A 304 37.52 16.93 -16.83
N ASN A 305 37.24 17.09 -18.13
CA ASN A 305 38.20 17.57 -19.12
C ASN A 305 38.17 19.09 -19.25
N GLU A 306 36.99 19.68 -19.18
CA GLU A 306 36.74 21.11 -19.32
C GLU A 306 35.69 21.57 -18.29
N PRO A 307 35.74 22.83 -17.81
CA PRO A 307 34.70 23.37 -16.94
C PRO A 307 33.31 23.34 -17.60
N ILE A 308 32.27 23.02 -16.83
CA ILE A 308 30.89 22.91 -17.33
C ILE A 308 29.99 23.95 -16.64
N PRO A 309 30.08 25.25 -17.03
CA PRO A 309 29.25 26.30 -16.44
C PRO A 309 27.83 26.32 -16.99
N SER A 310 27.52 25.52 -18.02
CA SER A 310 26.24 25.52 -18.74
C SER A 310 25.10 24.86 -17.98
N GLY A 311 25.39 24.11 -16.91
CA GLY A 311 24.38 23.42 -16.10
C GLY A 311 23.78 22.17 -16.77
N ASN A 312 24.38 21.67 -17.84
CA ASN A 312 24.01 20.41 -18.46
C ASN A 312 25.10 19.37 -18.23
N ALA A 313 24.72 18.16 -17.79
CA ALA A 313 25.63 17.05 -17.56
C ALA A 313 25.08 15.77 -18.21
N GLN A 314 25.97 14.84 -18.55
CA GLN A 314 25.60 13.54 -19.05
C GLN A 314 26.22 12.46 -18.17
N ILE A 315 25.38 11.55 -17.67
CA ILE A 315 25.83 10.32 -17.04
C ILE A 315 26.02 9.30 -18.15
N THR A 316 27.27 8.98 -18.46
CA THR A 316 27.65 7.94 -19.42
C THR A 316 28.04 6.66 -18.69
N GLY A 317 27.93 5.53 -19.39
CA GLY A 317 28.20 4.20 -18.87
C GLY A 317 27.72 3.12 -19.85
N SER A 318 27.87 1.85 -19.48
CA SER A 318 27.35 0.71 -20.25
C SER A 318 25.86 0.47 -19.98
N PHE A 319 25.03 1.50 -20.14
CA PHE A 319 23.60 1.40 -19.89
C PHE A 319 22.87 0.73 -21.05
N THR A 320 21.91 -0.13 -20.72
CA THR A 320 20.85 -0.51 -21.65
C THR A 320 19.81 0.61 -21.78
N GLN A 321 18.98 0.56 -22.84
CA GLN A 321 17.84 1.47 -23.01
C GLN A 321 16.97 1.53 -21.75
N LEU A 322 16.70 0.36 -21.18
CA LEU A 322 15.83 0.19 -20.03
C LEU A 322 16.42 0.83 -18.78
N GLU A 323 17.69 0.57 -18.48
CA GLU A 323 18.38 1.12 -17.32
C GLU A 323 18.52 2.64 -17.39
N ALA A 324 18.82 3.19 -18.59
CA ALA A 324 18.90 4.63 -18.78
C ALA A 324 17.53 5.31 -18.55
N GLN A 325 16.45 4.71 -19.07
CA GLN A 325 15.09 5.22 -18.85
C GLN A 325 14.67 5.14 -17.38
N ASP A 326 14.96 4.03 -16.71
CA ASP A 326 14.65 3.83 -15.30
C ASP A 326 15.42 4.84 -14.43
N LEU A 327 16.71 5.02 -14.66
CA LEU A 327 17.53 6.00 -13.97
C LEU A 327 17.02 7.43 -14.23
N ALA A 328 16.72 7.77 -15.48
CA ALA A 328 16.18 9.10 -15.82
C ALA A 328 14.84 9.36 -15.13
N ASN A 329 13.93 8.38 -15.10
CA ASN A 329 12.64 8.49 -14.41
C ASN A 329 12.83 8.70 -12.90
N VAL A 330 13.71 7.91 -12.30
CA VAL A 330 14.03 8.00 -10.87
C VAL A 330 14.60 9.37 -10.50
N LEU A 331 15.49 9.92 -11.32
CA LEU A 331 16.10 11.25 -11.12
C LEU A 331 15.15 12.42 -11.41
N LYS A 332 14.25 12.29 -12.39
CA LYS A 332 13.30 13.35 -12.80
C LYS A 332 12.34 13.75 -11.69
N TYR A 333 11.87 12.79 -10.89
CA TYR A 333 10.88 13.05 -9.82
C TYR A 333 11.52 13.37 -8.46
N GLY A 334 12.85 13.45 -8.41
CA GLY A 334 13.61 13.79 -7.19
C GLY A 334 13.67 12.65 -6.17
N ALA A 335 14.50 12.82 -5.14
CA ALA A 335 14.68 11.83 -4.08
C ALA A 335 13.47 11.80 -3.10
N LEU A 336 13.23 10.65 -2.49
CA LEU A 336 12.23 10.53 -1.42
C LEU A 336 12.67 11.34 -0.19
N PRO A 337 11.75 12.03 0.51
CA PRO A 337 12.08 12.85 1.69
C PRO A 337 12.52 12.02 2.91
N LEU A 338 12.28 10.71 2.87
CA LEU A 338 12.61 9.74 3.91
C LEU A 338 13.21 8.50 3.25
N ALA A 339 14.15 7.84 3.94
CA ALA A 339 14.57 6.50 3.59
C ALA A 339 13.49 5.49 4.01
N PHE A 340 13.33 4.42 3.24
CA PHE A 340 12.34 3.37 3.52
C PHE A 340 12.99 2.00 3.51
N ASP A 341 12.66 1.19 4.51
CA ASP A 341 12.91 -0.25 4.52
C ASP A 341 11.79 -0.97 3.77
N ARG A 342 12.16 -1.95 2.96
CA ARG A 342 11.21 -2.76 2.21
C ARG A 342 10.66 -3.86 3.13
N GLY A 343 9.36 -3.85 3.33
CA GLY A 343 8.63 -4.95 3.96
C GLY A 343 8.39 -6.11 2.99
N GLU A 344 7.45 -6.98 3.35
CA GLU A 344 7.12 -8.17 2.57
C GLU A 344 6.59 -7.79 1.17
N VAL A 345 7.12 -8.46 0.15
CA VAL A 345 6.64 -8.37 -1.23
C VAL A 345 5.69 -9.52 -1.49
N GLN A 346 4.42 -9.20 -1.77
CA GLN A 346 3.40 -10.20 -2.09
C GLN A 346 3.08 -10.15 -3.58
N GLN A 347 3.25 -11.28 -4.26
CA GLN A 347 2.93 -11.40 -5.68
C GLN A 347 1.80 -12.42 -5.87
N VAL A 348 0.72 -12.00 -6.52
CA VAL A 348 -0.44 -12.82 -6.84
C VAL A 348 -0.60 -12.85 -8.35
N SER A 349 -0.82 -14.03 -8.95
CA SER A 349 -1.06 -14.12 -10.39
C SER A 349 -2.47 -13.64 -10.75
N PRO A 350 -2.67 -13.00 -11.92
CA PRO A 350 -4.00 -12.61 -12.38
C PRO A 350 -4.99 -13.77 -12.50
N THR A 351 -4.50 -14.96 -12.86
CA THR A 351 -5.33 -16.17 -12.98
C THR A 351 -5.90 -16.59 -11.63
N LEU A 352 -5.07 -16.64 -10.59
CA LEU A 352 -5.51 -16.99 -9.25
C LEU A 352 -6.53 -15.98 -8.72
N GLY A 353 -6.31 -14.68 -8.97
CA GLY A 353 -7.25 -13.64 -8.55
C GLY A 353 -8.61 -13.76 -9.23
N ALA A 354 -8.65 -14.00 -10.54
CA ALA A 354 -9.89 -14.17 -11.30
C ALA A 354 -10.69 -15.40 -10.83
N ASP A 355 -10.01 -16.51 -10.57
CA ASP A 355 -10.63 -17.73 -10.04
C ASP A 355 -11.24 -17.50 -8.66
N GLN A 356 -10.53 -16.77 -7.78
CA GLN A 356 -11.03 -16.42 -6.44
C GLN A 356 -12.23 -15.47 -6.50
N LEU A 357 -12.23 -14.48 -7.40
CA LEU A 357 -13.38 -13.61 -7.63
C LEU A 357 -14.60 -14.43 -8.04
N ASN A 358 -14.44 -15.34 -9.00
CA ASN A 358 -15.53 -16.17 -9.48
C ASN A 358 -16.07 -17.09 -8.37
N ALA A 359 -15.18 -17.75 -7.63
CA ALA A 359 -15.56 -18.58 -6.49
C ALA A 359 -16.31 -17.78 -5.41
N GLY A 360 -15.85 -16.56 -5.10
CA GLY A 360 -16.51 -15.66 -4.16
C GLY A 360 -17.90 -15.21 -4.62
N LEU A 361 -18.06 -14.88 -5.90
CA LEU A 361 -19.36 -14.51 -6.47
C LEU A 361 -20.34 -15.69 -6.49
N ILE A 362 -19.88 -16.90 -6.81
CA ILE A 362 -20.70 -18.12 -6.75
C ILE A 362 -21.13 -18.40 -5.31
N ALA A 363 -20.20 -18.33 -4.35
CA ALA A 363 -20.50 -18.54 -2.93
C ALA A 363 -21.51 -17.52 -2.40
N GLY A 364 -21.33 -16.24 -2.72
CA GLY A 364 -22.26 -15.18 -2.36
C GLY A 364 -23.64 -15.35 -3.01
N GLY A 365 -23.69 -15.72 -4.29
CA GLY A 365 -24.93 -15.99 -5.02
C GLY A 365 -25.70 -17.18 -4.46
N LEU A 366 -25.02 -18.29 -4.17
CA LEU A 366 -25.62 -19.46 -3.53
C LEU A 366 -26.11 -19.15 -2.11
N GLY A 367 -25.33 -18.40 -1.32
CA GLY A 367 -25.73 -17.95 0.02
C GLY A 367 -27.00 -17.09 -0.03
N LEU A 368 -27.03 -16.10 -0.92
CA LEU A 368 -28.20 -15.23 -1.14
C LEU A 368 -29.42 -16.04 -1.59
N LEU A 369 -29.25 -16.99 -2.50
CA LEU A 369 -30.32 -17.90 -2.95
C LEU A 369 -30.89 -18.72 -1.79
N LEU A 370 -30.03 -19.29 -0.94
CA LEU A 370 -30.46 -20.08 0.21
C LEU A 370 -31.22 -19.23 1.23
N VAL A 371 -30.75 -18.01 1.53
CA VAL A 371 -31.46 -17.06 2.40
C VAL A 371 -32.82 -16.70 1.81
N PHE A 372 -32.90 -16.45 0.50
CA PHE A 372 -34.16 -16.16 -0.18
C PHE A 372 -35.14 -17.34 -0.09
N LEU A 373 -34.69 -18.55 -0.43
CA LEU A 373 -35.52 -19.75 -0.35
C LEU A 373 -36.02 -20.00 1.08
N TYR A 374 -35.12 -19.94 2.07
CA TYR A 374 -35.49 -20.09 3.47
C TYR A 374 -36.53 -19.05 3.91
N SER A 375 -36.30 -17.78 3.58
CA SER A 375 -37.21 -16.69 3.95
C SER A 375 -38.59 -16.83 3.30
N LEU A 376 -38.67 -17.24 2.03
CA LEU A 376 -39.93 -17.48 1.34
C LEU A 376 -40.68 -18.70 1.88
N LEU A 377 -39.97 -19.79 2.21
CA LEU A 377 -40.60 -20.99 2.78
C LEU A 377 -41.10 -20.77 4.20
N TYR A 378 -40.29 -20.13 5.05
CA TYR A 378 -40.59 -19.96 6.48
C TYR A 378 -41.51 -18.75 6.77
N TYR A 379 -41.27 -17.61 6.11
CA TYR A 379 -42.03 -16.37 6.32
C TYR A 379 -43.11 -16.12 5.25
N ARG A 380 -43.16 -16.91 4.16
CA ARG A 380 -44.19 -16.82 3.11
C ARG A 380 -44.28 -15.40 2.53
N GLY A 381 -45.45 -14.76 2.58
CA GLY A 381 -45.65 -13.39 2.08
C GLY A 381 -44.70 -12.36 2.71
N LEU A 382 -44.31 -12.52 3.98
CA LEU A 382 -43.29 -11.68 4.62
C LEU A 382 -41.88 -11.94 4.06
N GLY A 383 -41.62 -13.11 3.49
CA GLY A 383 -40.36 -13.38 2.79
C GLY A 383 -40.12 -12.45 1.61
N LEU A 384 -41.17 -11.96 0.94
CA LEU A 384 -41.03 -10.94 -0.11
C LEU A 384 -40.50 -9.61 0.42
N VAL A 385 -40.81 -9.26 1.67
CA VAL A 385 -40.26 -8.08 2.35
C VAL A 385 -38.77 -8.26 2.60
N THR A 386 -38.35 -9.44 3.05
CA THR A 386 -36.93 -9.79 3.23
C THR A 386 -36.17 -9.69 1.92
N VAL A 387 -36.67 -10.33 0.85
CA VAL A 387 -36.06 -10.28 -0.49
C VAL A 387 -35.96 -8.83 -0.99
N GLY A 388 -37.04 -8.04 -0.87
CA GLY A 388 -37.03 -6.63 -1.24
C GLY A 388 -36.00 -5.81 -0.44
N SER A 389 -35.88 -6.08 0.86
CA SER A 389 -34.93 -5.38 1.74
C SER A 389 -33.48 -5.71 1.36
N LEU A 390 -33.17 -6.97 1.09
CA LEU A 390 -31.85 -7.42 0.61
C LEU A 390 -31.49 -6.84 -0.77
N LEU A 391 -32.46 -6.73 -1.69
CA LEU A 391 -32.22 -6.10 -2.99
C LEU A 391 -31.92 -4.59 -2.85
N VAL A 392 -32.65 -3.89 -1.99
CA VAL A 392 -32.38 -2.47 -1.72
C VAL A 392 -31.02 -2.31 -1.05
N ALA A 393 -30.70 -3.13 -0.04
CA ALA A 393 -29.39 -3.13 0.61
C ALA A 393 -28.26 -3.37 -0.41
N GLY A 394 -28.38 -4.41 -1.25
CA GLY A 394 -27.42 -4.71 -2.31
C GLY A 394 -27.27 -3.59 -3.33
N SER A 395 -28.35 -2.89 -3.67
CA SER A 395 -28.31 -1.72 -4.56
C SER A 395 -27.52 -0.57 -3.92
N PHE A 396 -27.74 -0.28 -2.64
CA PHE A 396 -26.95 0.71 -1.91
C PHE A 396 -25.47 0.32 -1.83
N VAL A 397 -25.16 -0.94 -1.49
CA VAL A 397 -23.79 -1.45 -1.43
C VAL A 397 -23.09 -1.29 -2.78
N GLY A 398 -23.73 -1.74 -3.87
CA GLY A 398 -23.16 -1.67 -5.22
C GLY A 398 -22.88 -0.24 -5.66
N VAL A 399 -23.84 0.67 -5.46
CA VAL A 399 -23.68 2.09 -5.80
C VAL A 399 -22.58 2.74 -4.95
N LEU A 400 -22.54 2.46 -3.64
CA LEU A 400 -21.50 2.98 -2.76
C LEU A 400 -20.12 2.46 -3.12
N PHE A 401 -19.96 1.18 -3.50
CA PHE A 401 -18.67 0.67 -3.98
C PHE A 401 -18.17 1.39 -5.23
N LEU A 402 -19.04 1.70 -6.18
CA LEU A 402 -18.68 2.49 -7.37
C LEU A 402 -18.22 3.91 -6.99
N LEU A 403 -18.96 4.59 -6.13
CA LEU A 403 -18.67 5.96 -5.71
C LEU A 403 -17.41 6.05 -4.84
N LEU A 404 -17.28 5.19 -3.83
CA LEU A 404 -16.11 5.13 -2.97
C LEU A 404 -14.86 4.72 -3.76
N GLY A 405 -15.01 3.85 -4.76
CA GLY A 405 -13.92 3.48 -5.66
C GLY A 405 -13.33 4.69 -6.38
N LYS A 406 -14.16 5.70 -6.70
CA LYS A 406 -13.71 6.94 -7.32
C LYS A 406 -13.22 7.99 -6.30
N TRP A 407 -13.90 8.15 -5.17
CA TRP A 407 -13.61 9.22 -4.21
C TRP A 407 -12.39 8.97 -3.35
N ILE A 408 -12.28 7.76 -2.82
CA ILE A 408 -11.23 7.40 -1.85
C ILE A 408 -10.34 6.28 -2.38
N GLY A 409 -10.56 5.83 -3.62
CA GLY A 409 -9.81 4.73 -4.21
C GLY A 409 -10.17 3.36 -3.63
N PHE A 410 -11.36 3.20 -3.05
CA PHE A 410 -11.78 1.92 -2.47
C PHE A 410 -11.66 0.78 -3.49
N THR A 411 -10.98 -0.29 -3.10
CA THR A 411 -10.83 -1.52 -3.87
C THR A 411 -11.51 -2.68 -3.16
N LEU A 412 -12.32 -3.44 -3.89
CA LEU A 412 -12.98 -4.65 -3.39
C LEU A 412 -11.96 -5.79 -3.38
N THR A 413 -11.59 -6.25 -2.19
CA THR A 413 -10.68 -7.39 -1.97
C THR A 413 -11.47 -8.69 -1.77
N LEU A 414 -10.81 -9.84 -1.81
CA LEU A 414 -11.37 -11.16 -1.45
C LEU A 414 -11.92 -11.15 -0.03
N ALA A 415 -11.16 -10.60 0.91
CA ALA A 415 -11.59 -10.39 2.28
C ALA A 415 -12.80 -9.44 2.35
N GLY A 416 -12.83 -8.39 1.52
CA GLY A 416 -13.99 -7.52 1.34
C GLY A 416 -15.23 -8.27 0.83
N ILE A 417 -15.08 -9.20 -0.13
CA ILE A 417 -16.15 -10.08 -0.61
C ILE A 417 -16.67 -10.96 0.54
N ALA A 418 -15.79 -11.56 1.34
CA ALA A 418 -16.21 -12.34 2.51
C ALA A 418 -17.02 -11.48 3.49
N GLY A 419 -16.62 -10.22 3.72
CA GLY A 419 -17.38 -9.26 4.52
C GLY A 419 -18.78 -8.99 3.96
N ALA A 420 -18.90 -8.81 2.64
CA ALA A 420 -20.18 -8.63 1.96
C ALA A 420 -21.07 -9.89 2.07
N ILE A 421 -20.48 -11.10 2.00
CA ILE A 421 -21.22 -12.35 2.17
C ILE A 421 -21.74 -12.50 3.60
N VAL A 422 -20.90 -12.23 4.61
CA VAL A 422 -21.31 -12.23 6.03
C VAL A 422 -22.46 -11.24 6.26
N ALA A 423 -22.42 -10.08 5.61
CA ALA A 423 -23.47 -9.08 5.72
C ALA A 423 -24.85 -9.54 5.23
N ILE A 424 -24.93 -10.47 4.28
CA ILE A 424 -26.21 -11.07 3.86
C ILE A 424 -26.89 -11.77 5.04
N GLY A 425 -26.10 -12.46 5.88
CA GLY A 425 -26.61 -13.11 7.09
C GLY A 425 -27.01 -12.11 8.17
N VAL A 426 -26.17 -11.10 8.42
CA VAL A 426 -26.45 -10.05 9.42
C VAL A 426 -27.71 -9.27 9.06
N THR A 427 -27.85 -8.85 7.80
CA THR A 427 -29.06 -8.16 7.31
C THR A 427 -30.32 -9.04 7.43
N ALA A 428 -30.20 -10.34 7.15
CA ALA A 428 -31.32 -11.27 7.31
C ALA A 428 -31.76 -11.42 8.78
N ASP A 429 -30.81 -11.40 9.74
CA ASP A 429 -31.09 -11.50 11.17
C ASP A 429 -31.96 -10.32 11.67
N SER A 430 -31.64 -9.10 11.24
CA SER A 430 -32.42 -7.89 11.57
C SER A 430 -33.89 -8.02 11.19
N PHE A 431 -34.20 -8.63 10.04
CA PHE A 431 -35.57 -8.85 9.59
C PHE A 431 -36.27 -9.96 10.40
N ILE A 432 -35.55 -11.04 10.71
CA ILE A 432 -36.05 -12.17 11.51
C ILE A 432 -36.47 -11.69 12.90
N VAL A 433 -35.61 -10.93 13.57
CA VAL A 433 -35.89 -10.36 14.91
C VAL A 433 -37.15 -9.51 14.89
N TYR A 434 -37.33 -8.69 13.84
CA TYR A 434 -38.53 -7.87 13.72
C TYR A 434 -39.79 -8.71 13.48
N PHE A 435 -39.74 -9.71 12.60
CA PHE A 435 -40.88 -10.55 12.27
C PHE A 435 -41.32 -11.44 13.43
N GLU A 436 -40.38 -12.04 14.16
CA GLU A 436 -40.70 -12.83 15.34
C GLU A 436 -41.29 -11.95 16.43
N ARG A 437 -40.82 -10.71 16.60
CA ARG A 437 -41.46 -9.79 17.55
C ARG A 437 -42.89 -9.43 17.17
N ILE A 438 -43.19 -9.27 15.88
CA ILE A 438 -44.57 -9.06 15.42
C ILE A 438 -45.42 -10.31 15.71
N ARG A 439 -44.88 -11.51 15.47
CA ARG A 439 -45.57 -12.77 15.75
C ARG A 439 -45.86 -12.96 17.24
N ASP A 440 -44.95 -12.57 18.12
CA ASP A 440 -45.17 -12.58 19.58
C ASP A 440 -46.34 -11.67 19.99
N GLU A 441 -46.40 -10.46 19.45
CA GLU A 441 -47.49 -9.52 19.73
C GLU A 441 -48.86 -10.02 19.24
N LEU A 442 -48.87 -10.75 18.11
CA LEU A 442 -50.07 -11.43 17.60
C LEU A 442 -50.48 -12.60 18.51
N ARG A 443 -49.51 -13.36 19.05
CA ARG A 443 -49.77 -14.42 20.04
C ARG A 443 -50.36 -13.87 21.33
N GLU A 444 -49.95 -12.66 21.73
CA GLU A 444 -50.53 -11.92 22.86
C GLU A 444 -51.96 -11.38 22.56
N GLY A 445 -52.52 -11.64 21.37
CA GLY A 445 -53.89 -11.28 20.99
C GLY A 445 -54.04 -9.86 20.41
N ARG A 446 -52.95 -9.17 20.09
CA ARG A 446 -53.01 -7.83 19.49
C ARG A 446 -53.40 -7.91 18.02
N SER A 447 -54.08 -6.88 17.53
CA SER A 447 -54.36 -6.74 16.09
C SER A 447 -53.06 -6.52 15.30
N LEU A 448 -53.00 -6.99 14.06
CA LEU A 448 -51.79 -6.88 13.21
C LEU A 448 -51.25 -5.45 13.11
N ARG A 449 -52.12 -4.45 12.95
CA ARG A 449 -51.70 -3.03 12.91
C ARG A 449 -51.02 -2.60 14.20
N THR A 450 -51.53 -3.04 15.35
CA THR A 450 -50.96 -2.71 16.67
C THR A 450 -49.67 -3.49 16.90
N ALA A 451 -49.67 -4.79 16.57
CA ALA A 451 -48.54 -5.68 16.69
C ALA A 451 -47.29 -5.17 15.94
N VAL A 452 -47.48 -4.61 14.74
CA VAL A 452 -46.40 -4.02 13.95
C VAL A 452 -45.74 -2.83 14.65
N GLU A 453 -46.54 -1.91 15.20
CA GLU A 453 -45.99 -0.73 15.88
C GLU A 453 -45.41 -1.05 17.27
N THR A 454 -46.05 -1.93 18.04
CA THR A 454 -45.55 -2.30 19.37
C THR A 454 -44.36 -3.25 19.29
N GLY A 455 -44.36 -4.17 18.33
CA GLY A 455 -43.25 -5.07 18.04
C GLY A 455 -42.00 -4.30 17.62
N TRP A 456 -42.15 -3.25 16.81
CA TRP A 456 -41.05 -2.39 16.39
C TRP A 456 -40.30 -1.72 17.56
N ILE A 457 -41.00 -1.26 18.59
CA ILE A 457 -40.38 -0.58 19.75
C ILE A 457 -39.37 -1.51 20.45
N ARG A 458 -39.68 -2.81 20.52
CA ARG A 458 -38.82 -3.83 21.13
C ARG A 458 -37.74 -4.29 20.14
N ALA A 459 -38.12 -4.60 18.91
CA ALA A 459 -37.20 -5.08 17.87
C ALA A 459 -36.09 -4.08 17.55
N ARG A 460 -36.41 -2.78 17.42
CA ARG A 460 -35.41 -1.75 17.07
C ARG A 460 -34.26 -1.66 18.07
N HIS A 461 -34.50 -1.93 19.35
CA HIS A 461 -33.45 -1.88 20.36
C HIS A 461 -32.49 -3.06 20.19
N THR A 462 -33.04 -4.27 19.99
CA THR A 462 -32.22 -5.47 19.74
C THR A 462 -31.37 -5.32 18.48
N ILE A 463 -31.98 -4.85 17.39
CA ILE A 463 -31.29 -4.64 16.10
C ILE A 463 -30.17 -3.60 16.26
N LEU A 464 -30.46 -2.43 16.84
CA LEU A 464 -29.44 -1.40 17.07
C LEU A 464 -28.28 -1.90 17.94
N VAL A 465 -28.56 -2.69 18.98
CA VAL A 465 -27.50 -3.22 19.85
C VAL A 465 -26.64 -4.24 19.11
N ALA A 466 -27.25 -5.17 18.37
CA ALA A 466 -26.53 -6.19 17.61
C ALA A 466 -25.63 -5.56 16.52
N ASP A 467 -26.18 -4.62 15.74
CA ASP A 467 -25.43 -3.92 14.70
C ASP A 467 -24.35 -3.00 15.25
N PHE A 468 -24.58 -2.37 16.40
CA PHE A 468 -23.56 -1.54 17.04
C PHE A 468 -22.34 -2.35 17.48
N VAL A 469 -22.53 -3.58 17.96
CA VAL A 469 -21.42 -4.51 18.27
C VAL A 469 -20.63 -4.83 16.99
N SER A 470 -21.32 -5.10 15.88
CA SER A 470 -20.68 -5.35 14.58
C SER A 470 -19.91 -4.14 14.06
N ILE A 471 -20.45 -2.92 14.23
CA ILE A 471 -19.78 -1.67 13.85
C ILE A 471 -18.53 -1.45 14.71
N ILE A 472 -18.59 -1.67 16.03
CA ILE A 472 -17.39 -1.57 16.89
C ILE A 472 -16.33 -2.56 16.43
N ALA A 473 -16.70 -3.81 16.18
CA ALA A 473 -15.76 -4.82 15.69
C ALA A 473 -15.11 -4.39 14.36
N ALA A 474 -15.91 -3.88 13.42
CA ALA A 474 -15.42 -3.34 12.15
C ALA A 474 -14.47 -2.16 12.34
N VAL A 475 -14.79 -1.22 13.24
CA VAL A 475 -13.92 -0.06 13.53
C VAL A 475 -12.60 -0.50 14.13
N LEU A 476 -12.62 -1.41 15.12
CA LEU A 476 -11.40 -1.94 15.73
C LEU A 476 -10.53 -2.67 14.70
N LEU A 477 -11.11 -3.58 13.92
CA LEU A 477 -10.37 -4.27 12.86
C LEU A 477 -9.83 -3.30 11.81
N TYR A 478 -10.56 -2.24 11.46
CA TYR A 478 -10.11 -1.27 10.47
C TYR A 478 -8.87 -0.47 10.92
N PHE A 479 -8.77 -0.13 12.20
CA PHE A 479 -7.62 0.63 12.73
C PHE A 479 -6.43 -0.23 13.12
N PHE A 480 -6.66 -1.45 13.60
CA PHE A 480 -5.61 -2.32 14.11
C PHE A 480 -5.11 -3.36 13.10
N ALA A 481 -5.88 -3.70 12.07
CA ALA A 481 -5.47 -4.68 11.07
C ALA A 481 -4.83 -4.04 9.82
N VAL A 482 -4.04 -4.85 9.12
CA VAL A 482 -3.30 -4.46 7.90
C VAL A 482 -3.78 -5.33 6.72
N GLY A 483 -3.65 -4.79 5.50
CA GLY A 483 -3.92 -5.54 4.27
C GLY A 483 -5.39 -5.93 4.12
N GLY A 484 -5.63 -7.18 3.69
CA GLY A 484 -6.98 -7.67 3.36
C GLY A 484 -7.98 -7.61 4.51
N VAL A 485 -7.54 -7.81 5.76
CA VAL A 485 -8.43 -7.79 6.94
C VAL A 485 -9.09 -6.41 7.12
N ARG A 486 -8.38 -5.33 6.79
CA ARG A 486 -8.94 -3.98 6.81
C ARG A 486 -10.03 -3.79 5.75
N GLY A 487 -9.89 -4.44 4.60
CA GLY A 487 -10.91 -4.50 3.55
C GLY A 487 -12.17 -5.24 4.00
N PHE A 488 -12.02 -6.39 4.66
CA PHE A 488 -13.13 -7.11 5.32
C PHE A 488 -13.87 -6.20 6.31
N ALA A 489 -13.13 -5.56 7.21
CA ALA A 489 -13.68 -4.69 8.24
C ALA A 489 -14.45 -3.50 7.66
N PHE A 490 -13.89 -2.86 6.64
CA PHE A 490 -14.54 -1.75 5.95
C PHE A 490 -15.85 -2.16 5.31
N THR A 491 -15.86 -3.27 4.56
CA THR A 491 -17.08 -3.77 3.90
C THR A 491 -18.13 -4.13 4.94
N LEU A 492 -17.75 -4.87 5.98
CA LEU A 492 -18.67 -5.25 7.06
C LEU A 492 -19.31 -4.00 7.69
N GLY A 493 -18.50 -3.03 8.11
CA GLY A 493 -18.99 -1.78 8.72
C GLY A 493 -19.92 -0.99 7.80
N LEU A 494 -19.57 -0.86 6.51
CA LEU A 494 -20.41 -0.18 5.52
C LEU A 494 -21.75 -0.89 5.33
N THR A 495 -21.73 -2.22 5.20
CA THR A 495 -22.95 -3.01 5.02
C THR A 495 -23.86 -2.99 6.24
N THR A 496 -23.32 -2.99 7.46
CA THR A 496 -24.10 -2.86 8.69
C THR A 496 -24.77 -1.49 8.80
N LEU A 497 -24.11 -0.41 8.37
CA LEU A 497 -24.75 0.92 8.29
C LEU A 497 -25.90 0.94 7.28
N ILE A 498 -25.73 0.25 6.16
CA ILE A 498 -26.79 0.10 5.15
C ILE A 498 -27.94 -0.74 5.69
N ASP A 499 -27.67 -1.79 6.47
CA ASP A 499 -28.70 -2.60 7.11
C ASP A 499 -29.61 -1.75 8.00
N LEU A 500 -29.02 -0.97 8.92
CA LEU A 500 -29.76 -0.03 9.76
C LEU A 500 -30.61 0.94 8.95
N LEU A 501 -30.06 1.47 7.86
CA LEU A 501 -30.81 2.36 6.96
C LEU A 501 -31.99 1.63 6.31
N VAL A 502 -31.80 0.40 5.83
CA VAL A 502 -32.85 -0.39 5.17
C VAL A 502 -33.93 -0.81 6.18
N VAL A 503 -33.57 -1.32 7.35
CA VAL A 503 -34.52 -1.78 8.37
C VAL A 503 -35.46 -0.63 8.80
N PHE A 504 -34.91 0.58 9.02
CA PHE A 504 -35.67 1.73 9.49
C PHE A 504 -36.48 2.42 8.39
N PHE A 505 -35.92 2.58 7.19
CA PHE A 505 -36.54 3.38 6.12
C PHE A 505 -37.25 2.55 5.04
N PHE A 506 -36.95 1.26 4.94
CA PHE A 506 -37.60 0.33 4.02
C PHE A 506 -38.46 -0.70 4.74
N THR A 507 -37.86 -1.56 5.58
CA THR A 507 -38.53 -2.74 6.14
C THR A 507 -39.69 -2.35 7.06
N LYS A 508 -39.46 -1.51 8.08
CA LYS A 508 -40.54 -1.07 8.98
C LYS A 508 -41.69 -0.38 8.23
N PRO A 509 -41.44 0.63 7.38
CA PRO A 509 -42.50 1.29 6.62
C PRO A 509 -43.26 0.35 5.68
N LEU A 510 -42.56 -0.55 4.99
CA LEU A 510 -43.17 -1.52 4.09
C LEU A 510 -44.09 -2.47 4.86
N VAL A 511 -43.64 -3.04 5.97
CA VAL A 511 -44.49 -3.90 6.83
C VAL A 511 -45.69 -3.13 7.38
N THR A 512 -45.51 -1.84 7.75
CA THR A 512 -46.61 -0.98 8.20
C THR A 512 -47.69 -0.79 7.13
N ILE A 513 -47.31 -0.69 5.86
CA ILE A 513 -48.24 -0.59 4.73
C ILE A 513 -48.90 -1.95 4.46
N LEU A 514 -48.12 -3.03 4.40
CA LEU A 514 -48.62 -4.37 4.15
C LEU A 514 -49.64 -4.81 5.20
N ALA A 515 -49.44 -4.45 6.48
CA ALA A 515 -50.37 -4.73 7.57
C ALA A 515 -51.76 -4.08 7.39
N GLN A 516 -51.91 -3.12 6.49
CA GLN A 516 -53.19 -2.47 6.18
C GLN A 516 -53.91 -3.13 5.00
N LEU A 517 -53.23 -3.98 4.23
CA LEU A 517 -53.83 -4.68 3.10
C LEU A 517 -54.66 -5.86 3.60
N ASN A 518 -55.84 -6.04 3.01
CA ASN A 518 -56.78 -7.11 3.35
C ASN A 518 -56.16 -8.51 3.33
N PHE A 519 -55.21 -8.77 2.43
CA PHE A 519 -54.51 -10.06 2.35
C PHE A 519 -53.71 -10.41 3.62
N TYR A 520 -53.05 -9.42 4.23
CA TYR A 520 -52.26 -9.62 5.45
C TYR A 520 -53.13 -9.50 6.70
N SER A 521 -54.03 -8.52 6.74
CA SER A 521 -54.90 -8.27 7.89
C SER A 521 -55.96 -9.36 8.12
N SER A 522 -56.38 -10.07 7.07
CA SER A 522 -57.31 -11.22 7.18
C SER A 522 -56.64 -12.52 7.65
N GLY A 523 -55.31 -12.54 7.85
CA GLY A 523 -54.61 -13.74 8.31
C GLY A 523 -54.57 -14.87 7.28
N HIS A 524 -54.53 -14.55 5.98
CA HIS A 524 -54.47 -15.54 4.91
C HIS A 524 -53.30 -16.53 5.12
N ALA A 525 -53.47 -17.81 4.76
CA ALA A 525 -52.46 -18.85 5.01
C ALA A 525 -51.07 -18.49 4.43
N LEU A 526 -51.05 -17.84 3.27
CA LEU A 526 -49.82 -17.42 2.59
C LEU A 526 -49.24 -16.09 3.10
N SER A 527 -49.92 -15.34 3.96
CA SER A 527 -49.45 -14.02 4.43
C SER A 527 -48.29 -14.11 5.44
N GLY A 528 -48.12 -15.27 6.08
CA GLY A 528 -47.19 -15.46 7.19
C GLY A 528 -47.77 -15.03 8.57
N PHE A 529 -48.99 -14.51 8.59
CA PHE A 529 -49.72 -14.07 9.80
C PHE A 529 -51.02 -14.86 10.07
N SER A 530 -51.19 -16.02 9.46
CA SER A 530 -52.31 -16.92 9.77
C SER A 530 -52.28 -17.41 11.23
N ALA A 531 -53.44 -17.79 11.76
CA ALA A 531 -53.55 -18.40 13.10
C ALA A 531 -52.64 -19.63 13.27
N LYS A 532 -52.48 -20.43 12.19
CA LYS A 532 -51.59 -21.59 12.16
C LYS A 532 -50.11 -21.21 12.19
N SER A 533 -49.71 -20.11 11.54
CA SER A 533 -48.32 -19.66 11.52
C SER A 533 -47.92 -18.86 12.76
N THR A 534 -48.88 -18.25 13.45
CA THR A 534 -48.65 -17.53 14.71
C THR A 534 -48.78 -18.45 15.92
N GLY A 535 -49.35 -19.65 15.79
CA GLY A 535 -49.48 -20.61 16.90
C GLY A 535 -50.67 -20.32 17.82
N THR A 536 -51.54 -19.38 17.44
CA THR A 536 -52.82 -19.13 18.10
C THR A 536 -53.83 -20.16 17.59
N LEU A 537 -53.99 -21.30 18.27
CA LEU A 537 -55.11 -22.20 17.98
C LEU A 537 -56.42 -21.46 18.29
N PRO A 538 -57.46 -21.58 17.43
CA PRO A 538 -58.78 -21.07 17.82
C PRO A 538 -59.20 -21.83 19.08
N VAL A 539 -59.48 -21.10 20.17
CA VAL A 539 -60.27 -21.65 21.26
C VAL A 539 -61.56 -22.10 20.61
N THR A 540 -61.74 -23.42 20.51
CA THR A 540 -62.99 -24.03 20.09
C THR A 540 -64.08 -23.39 20.95
N LYS A 541 -64.98 -22.63 20.32
CA LYS A 541 -66.26 -22.32 20.94
C LYS A 541 -66.92 -23.66 21.20
N GLU A 542 -66.82 -24.14 22.44
CA GLU A 542 -67.70 -25.20 22.92
C GLU A 542 -69.13 -24.68 22.76
N ALA A 543 -69.97 -25.58 22.22
CA ALA A 543 -71.30 -25.35 21.70
C ALA A 543 -72.31 -24.97 22.80
#